data_AF-A0A4U0WJZ5-F1
#
_entry.id   AF-A0A4U0WJZ5-F1
#
_cell.length_a   1.000
_cell.length_b   1.000
_cell.length_c   1.000
_cell.angle_alpha   90.00
_cell.angle_beta   90.00
_cell.angle_gamma   90.00
#
_symmetry.space_group_name_H-M   'P 1'
#
loop_
_entity.id
_entity.type
_entity.pdbx_description
1 polymer ?
#
loop_
_entity_poly.entity_id
_entity_poly.type
_entity_poly.pdbx_seq_one_letter_code
_entity_poly.pdbx_strand_id
1 'polypeptide(L)'
;MAHRIISQVVFTGARVFGRAFAEAYKQASASQKFAAANSSNPTAANTHSSAGLTLDEACRILNVSPPKGGQGNLDLVHERFKRLFDLNDPKKGGSFYLQSKVLRARERIEMEVRKAAQAAEEEEELRGGWRPRAQRLRHQQSRPQQPTEPQPQEQQQQPPPS
;
A
#
# COMPACT_ATOMS: atom_id res chain seq x y z
N MET A 1 -29.42 9.32 -57.45
CA MET A 1 -28.14 9.92 -57.00
C MET A 1 -27.97 9.93 -55.48
N ALA A 2 -29.01 10.17 -54.66
CA ALA A 2 -28.88 10.26 -53.18
C ALA A 2 -28.44 8.96 -52.48
N HIS A 3 -28.89 7.79 -52.95
CA HIS A 3 -28.56 6.50 -52.31
C HIS A 3 -27.06 6.14 -52.39
N ARG A 4 -26.33 6.66 -53.38
CA ARG A 4 -24.88 6.43 -53.52
C ARG A 4 -24.05 7.27 -52.56
N ILE A 5 -24.51 8.48 -52.25
CA ILE A 5 -23.85 9.36 -51.27
C ILE A 5 -24.07 8.81 -49.86
N ILE A 6 -25.29 8.38 -49.55
CA ILE A 6 -25.62 7.80 -48.24
C ILE A 6 -24.82 6.52 -47.99
N SER A 7 -24.74 5.61 -48.98
CA SER A 7 -23.97 4.37 -48.81
C SER A 7 -22.47 4.63 -48.65
N GLN A 8 -21.92 5.63 -49.36
CA GLN A 8 -20.50 5.98 -49.27
C GLN A 8 -20.13 6.61 -47.92
N VAL A 9 -21.00 7.45 -47.34
CA VAL A 9 -20.81 8.03 -46.01
C VAL A 9 -20.88 6.95 -44.93
N VAL A 10 -21.85 6.04 -45.00
CA VAL A 10 -21.99 4.94 -44.04
C VAL A 10 -20.79 4.00 -44.08
N PHE A 11 -20.35 3.61 -45.28
CA PHE A 11 -19.23 2.67 -45.42
C PHE A 11 -17.89 3.27 -44.96
N THR A 12 -17.69 4.57 -45.19
CA THR A 12 -16.49 5.28 -44.77
C THR A 12 -16.50 5.52 -43.26
N GLY A 13 -17.63 5.92 -42.69
CA GLY A 13 -17.81 6.06 -41.25
C GLY A 13 -17.58 4.74 -40.51
N ALA A 14 -18.17 3.64 -40.99
CA ALA A 14 -18.02 2.33 -40.37
C ALA A 14 -16.56 1.84 -40.28
N ARG A 15 -15.71 2.13 -41.29
CA ARG A 15 -14.28 1.76 -41.24
C ARG A 15 -13.49 2.54 -40.19
N VAL A 16 -13.77 3.83 -40.04
CA VAL A 16 -13.06 4.70 -39.11
C VAL A 16 -13.40 4.34 -37.66
N PHE A 17 -14.70 4.22 -37.35
CA PHE A 17 -15.12 3.83 -36.01
C PHE A 17 -14.78 2.37 -35.70
N GLY A 18 -14.94 1.44 -36.66
CA GLY A 18 -14.65 0.01 -36.45
C GLY A 18 -13.20 -0.29 -36.06
N ARG A 19 -12.21 0.41 -36.64
CA ARG A 19 -10.80 0.23 -36.26
C ARG A 19 -10.51 0.71 -34.85
N ALA A 20 -11.07 1.86 -34.45
CA ALA A 20 -10.89 2.38 -33.09
C ALA A 20 -11.49 1.45 -32.02
N PHE A 21 -12.67 0.88 -32.27
CA PHE A 21 -13.27 -0.12 -31.36
C PHE A 21 -12.46 -1.41 -31.30
N ALA A 22 -11.93 -1.90 -32.43
CA ALA A 22 -11.09 -3.09 -32.46
C ALA A 22 -9.75 -2.90 -31.73
N GLU A 23 -9.11 -1.74 -31.89
CA GLU A 23 -7.87 -1.41 -31.16
C GLU A 23 -8.13 -1.25 -29.65
N ALA A 24 -9.21 -0.57 -29.26
CA ALA A 24 -9.62 -0.47 -27.86
C ALA A 24 -9.94 -1.85 -27.25
N TYR A 25 -10.63 -2.73 -27.98
CA TYR A 25 -10.91 -4.10 -27.54
C TYR A 25 -9.63 -4.95 -27.41
N LYS A 26 -8.70 -4.80 -28.35
CA LYS A 26 -7.37 -5.42 -28.28
C LYS A 26 -6.59 -4.91 -27.07
N GLN A 27 -6.66 -3.62 -26.76
CA GLN A 27 -5.99 -3.02 -25.61
C GLN A 27 -6.61 -3.49 -24.28
N ALA A 28 -7.94 -3.55 -24.20
CA ALA A 28 -8.67 -4.09 -23.06
C ALA A 28 -8.33 -5.56 -22.81
N SER A 29 -8.40 -6.40 -23.85
CA SER A 29 -8.05 -7.83 -23.73
C SER A 29 -6.58 -8.07 -23.42
N ALA A 30 -5.65 -7.26 -23.95
CA ALA A 30 -4.24 -7.33 -23.58
C ALA A 30 -4.04 -6.98 -22.11
N SER A 31 -4.63 -5.89 -21.61
CA SER A 31 -4.56 -5.51 -20.19
C SER A 31 -5.12 -6.59 -19.27
N GLN A 32 -6.19 -7.29 -19.68
CA GLN A 32 -6.74 -8.43 -18.95
C GLN A 32 -5.79 -9.63 -18.90
N LYS A 33 -5.09 -9.92 -20.01
CA LYS A 33 -4.09 -11.00 -20.08
C LYS A 33 -2.85 -10.70 -19.24
N PHE A 34 -2.37 -9.45 -19.24
CA PHE A 34 -1.28 -9.02 -18.34
C PHE A 34 -1.69 -9.07 -16.86
N ALA A 35 -2.93 -8.72 -16.53
CA ALA A 35 -3.46 -8.87 -15.18
C ALA A 35 -3.56 -10.34 -14.75
N ALA A 36 -3.99 -11.23 -15.64
CA ALA A 36 -4.06 -12.67 -15.37
C ALA A 36 -2.67 -13.33 -15.23
N ALA A 37 -1.68 -12.89 -16.02
CA ALA A 37 -0.31 -13.38 -15.92
C ALA A 37 0.39 -12.97 -14.60
N ASN A 38 -0.01 -11.85 -14.00
CA ASN A 38 0.45 -11.40 -12.69
C ASN A 38 -0.33 -12.01 -11.51
N SER A 39 -1.31 -12.89 -11.77
CA SER A 39 -2.16 -13.54 -10.76
C SER A 39 -1.50 -14.74 -10.05
N SER A 40 -0.26 -15.10 -10.41
CA SER A 40 0.49 -16.18 -9.74
C SER A 40 1.00 -15.79 -8.34
N ASN A 41 0.83 -14.53 -7.93
CA ASN A 41 1.04 -14.07 -6.56
C ASN A 41 -0.32 -13.87 -5.86
N PRO A 42 -0.80 -14.81 -5.02
CA PRO A 42 -2.08 -14.69 -4.31
C PRO A 42 -2.12 -13.47 -3.36
N THR A 43 -0.97 -12.89 -3.04
CA THR A 43 -0.85 -11.66 -2.25
C THR A 43 -1.11 -10.39 -3.06
N ALA A 44 -0.98 -10.42 -4.40
CA ALA A 44 -1.19 -9.26 -5.28
C ALA A 44 -2.63 -9.13 -5.78
N ALA A 45 -3.35 -10.27 -5.87
CA ALA A 45 -4.73 -10.34 -6.34
C ALA A 45 -5.74 -9.71 -5.35
N ASN A 46 -5.40 -9.64 -4.06
CA ASN A 46 -6.29 -9.08 -3.04
C ASN A 46 -6.11 -7.58 -2.78
N THR A 47 -5.18 -6.91 -3.47
CA THR A 47 -4.98 -5.45 -3.33
C THR A 47 -5.74 -4.64 -4.40
N HIS A 48 -6.23 -5.29 -5.45
CA HIS A 48 -6.88 -4.64 -6.60
C HIS A 48 -8.40 -4.84 -6.65
N SER A 49 -8.98 -5.52 -5.66
CA SER A 49 -10.36 -5.97 -5.73
C SER A 49 -11.17 -5.36 -4.59
N SER A 50 -12.07 -4.45 -4.97
CA SER A 50 -13.02 -3.65 -4.16
C SER A 50 -12.43 -2.39 -3.48
N ALA A 51 -12.46 -1.27 -4.19
CA ALA A 51 -12.17 0.11 -3.69
C ALA A 51 -10.70 0.48 -3.35
N GLY A 52 -9.71 -0.30 -3.79
CA GLY A 52 -8.28 -0.09 -3.55
C GLY A 52 -7.65 0.96 -4.47
N LEU A 53 -7.11 2.02 -3.88
CA LEU A 53 -6.42 3.13 -4.55
C LEU A 53 -5.00 2.70 -4.94
N THR A 54 -4.60 2.87 -6.21
CA THR A 54 -3.27 2.43 -6.70
C THR A 54 -2.16 3.34 -6.17
N LEU A 55 -0.91 2.86 -6.14
CA LEU A 55 0.22 3.68 -5.68
C LEU A 55 0.43 4.92 -6.56
N ASP A 56 0.29 4.77 -7.87
CA ASP A 56 0.39 5.89 -8.81
C ASP A 56 -0.72 6.93 -8.59
N GLU A 57 -1.97 6.49 -8.39
CA GLU A 57 -3.06 7.39 -8.01
C GLU A 57 -2.79 8.09 -6.67
N ALA A 58 -2.24 7.37 -5.67
CA ALA A 58 -1.89 7.95 -4.38
C ALA A 58 -0.86 9.07 -4.52
N CYS A 59 0.18 8.81 -5.31
CA CYS A 59 1.24 9.77 -5.58
C CYS A 59 0.69 11.01 -6.30
N ARG A 60 -0.22 10.82 -7.26
CA ARG A 60 -0.88 11.93 -7.96
C ARG A 60 -1.81 12.74 -7.05
N ILE A 61 -2.59 12.09 -6.18
CA ILE A 61 -3.51 12.76 -5.25
C ILE A 61 -2.73 13.66 -4.27
N LEU A 62 -1.61 13.18 -3.74
CA LEU A 62 -0.77 13.95 -2.82
C LEU A 62 0.30 14.81 -3.52
N ASN A 63 0.37 14.74 -4.85
CA ASN A 63 1.37 15.41 -5.67
C ASN A 63 2.82 15.17 -5.18
N VAL A 64 3.16 13.89 -5.00
CA VAL A 64 4.48 13.44 -4.57
C VAL A 64 5.06 12.47 -5.60
N SER A 65 6.40 12.37 -5.63
CA SER A 65 7.05 11.35 -6.46
C SER A 65 6.91 9.96 -5.85
N PRO A 66 6.85 8.89 -6.67
CA PRO A 66 6.85 7.52 -6.17
C PRO A 66 8.08 7.27 -5.29
N PRO A 67 7.96 6.51 -4.19
CA PRO A 67 9.10 6.16 -3.34
C PRO A 67 10.13 5.37 -4.16
N LYS A 68 11.30 5.97 -4.41
CA LYS A 68 12.40 5.31 -5.13
C LYS A 68 13.27 4.58 -4.12
N GLY A 69 13.41 3.26 -4.26
CA GLY A 69 14.29 2.44 -3.41
C GLY A 69 13.88 2.38 -1.94
N GLY A 70 12.58 2.45 -1.64
CA GLY A 70 12.07 2.37 -0.26
C GLY A 70 12.23 3.64 0.59
N GLN A 71 12.97 4.65 0.13
CA GLN A 71 13.02 5.97 0.77
C GLN A 71 11.96 6.88 0.16
N GLY A 72 10.74 6.80 0.67
CA GLY A 72 9.70 7.80 0.41
C GLY A 72 9.96 9.05 1.24
N ASN A 73 9.78 10.23 0.66
CA ASN A 73 9.78 11.48 1.42
C ASN A 73 8.48 11.57 2.24
N LEU A 74 8.43 10.84 3.36
CA LEU A 74 7.25 10.75 4.23
C LEU A 74 6.86 12.13 4.79
N ASP A 75 7.84 12.98 5.06
CA ASP A 75 7.61 14.33 5.56
C ASP A 75 6.77 15.15 4.57
N LEU A 76 7.15 15.13 3.29
CA LEU A 76 6.38 15.79 2.23
C LEU A 76 4.98 15.17 2.06
N VAL A 77 4.86 13.84 2.19
CA VAL A 77 3.57 13.15 2.15
C VAL A 77 2.65 13.65 3.28
N HIS A 78 3.18 13.77 4.50
CA HIS A 78 2.43 14.24 5.66
C HIS A 78 2.06 15.73 5.54
N GLU A 79 2.97 16.57 5.05
CA GLU A 79 2.71 17.98 4.80
C GLU A 79 1.56 18.17 3.80
N ARG A 80 1.66 17.49 2.65
CA ARG A 80 0.64 17.54 1.58
C ARG A 80 -0.69 16.97 2.05
N PHE A 81 -0.65 15.85 2.77
CA PHE A 81 -1.83 15.26 3.39
C PHE A 81 -2.53 16.26 4.30
N LYS A 82 -1.82 16.87 5.27
CA LYS A 82 -2.41 17.81 6.23
C LYS A 82 -3.11 18.97 5.51
N ARG A 83 -2.42 19.60 4.56
CA ARG A 83 -2.97 20.71 3.77
C ARG A 83 -4.24 20.30 3.01
N LEU A 84 -4.20 19.19 2.27
CA LEU A 84 -5.34 18.74 1.45
C LEU A 84 -6.50 18.24 2.31
N PHE A 85 -6.21 17.60 3.45
CA PHE A 85 -7.23 17.09 4.37
C PHE A 85 -7.99 18.23 5.05
N ASP A 86 -7.28 19.27 5.50
CA ASP A 86 -7.87 20.44 6.15
C ASP A 86 -8.69 21.30 5.17
N LEU A 87 -8.23 21.43 3.92
CA LEU A 87 -8.96 22.15 2.86
C LEU A 87 -10.25 21.45 2.43
N ASN A 88 -10.31 20.12 2.57
CA ASN A 88 -11.47 19.32 2.19
C ASN A 88 -12.36 18.94 3.39
N ASP A 89 -12.18 19.58 4.55
CA ASP A 89 -13.01 19.35 5.73
C ASP A 89 -14.50 19.63 5.43
N PRO A 90 -15.39 18.62 5.54
CA PRO A 90 -16.83 18.78 5.31
C PRO A 90 -17.46 19.87 6.16
N LYS A 91 -16.94 20.11 7.36
CA LYS A 91 -17.45 21.15 8.28
C LYS A 91 -17.16 22.56 7.78
N LYS A 92 -16.17 22.72 6.90
CA LYS A 92 -15.77 24.00 6.29
C LYS A 92 -16.27 24.14 4.85
N GLY A 93 -17.23 23.30 4.44
CA GLY A 93 -17.75 23.28 3.06
C GLY A 93 -16.93 22.44 2.08
N GLY A 94 -15.98 21.64 2.57
CA GLY A 94 -15.24 20.67 1.76
C GLY A 94 -16.03 19.40 1.44
N SER A 95 -15.43 18.49 0.68
CA SER A 95 -16.06 17.22 0.30
C SER A 95 -15.53 16.07 1.14
N PHE A 96 -16.42 15.37 1.84
CA PHE A 96 -16.09 14.15 2.59
C PHE A 96 -15.47 13.08 1.69
N TYR A 97 -15.92 13.00 0.44
CA TYR A 97 -15.37 12.05 -0.54
C TYR A 97 -13.91 12.37 -0.86
N LEU A 98 -13.60 13.64 -1.13
CA LEU A 98 -12.23 14.07 -1.43
C LEU A 98 -11.32 13.91 -0.22
N GLN A 99 -11.80 14.29 0.98
CA GLN A 99 -11.08 14.08 2.23
C GLN A 99 -10.77 12.59 2.45
N SER A 100 -11.75 11.71 2.21
CA SER A 100 -11.57 10.25 2.28
C SER A 100 -10.54 9.74 1.26
N LYS A 101 -10.52 10.28 0.04
CA LYS A 101 -9.52 9.92 -0.98
C LYS A 101 -8.10 10.35 -0.59
N VAL A 102 -7.95 11.54 -0.01
CA VAL A 102 -6.68 12.05 0.51
C VAL A 102 -6.15 11.16 1.64
N LEU A 103 -7.02 10.72 2.56
CA LEU A 103 -6.65 9.77 3.61
C LEU A 103 -6.18 8.43 3.04
N ARG A 104 -6.95 7.85 2.12
CA ARG A 104 -6.60 6.58 1.46
C ARG A 104 -5.28 6.66 0.69
N ALA A 105 -5.00 7.80 0.06
CA ALA A 105 -3.73 8.04 -0.63
C ALA A 105 -2.53 8.00 0.34
N ARG A 106 -2.64 8.66 1.51
CA ARG A 106 -1.59 8.63 2.53
C ARG A 106 -1.33 7.21 3.02
N GLU A 107 -2.40 6.50 3.42
CA GLU A 107 -2.32 5.11 3.88
C GLU A 107 -1.65 4.19 2.85
N ARG A 108 -1.96 4.39 1.56
CA ARG A 108 -1.39 3.60 0.47
C ARG A 108 0.12 3.80 0.31
N ILE A 109 0.60 5.04 0.42
CA ILE A 109 2.04 5.36 0.31
C ILE A 109 2.80 4.85 1.54
N GLU A 110 2.27 5.08 2.75
CA GLU A 110 2.86 4.58 4.00
C GLU A 110 3.00 3.06 3.99
N MET A 111 1.99 2.36 3.48
CA MET A 111 2.02 0.91 3.34
C MET A 111 3.15 0.44 2.42
N GLU A 112 3.41 1.13 1.30
CA GLU A 112 4.52 0.73 0.41
C GLU A 112 5.89 1.02 0.98
N VAL A 113 6.05 2.14 1.69
CA VAL A 113 7.31 2.41 2.37
C VAL A 113 7.59 1.34 3.44
N ARG A 114 6.58 0.96 4.22
CA ARG A 114 6.70 -0.12 5.21
C ARG A 114 7.03 -1.46 4.56
N LYS A 115 6.35 -1.80 3.45
CA LYS A 115 6.59 -3.05 2.73
C LYS A 115 7.99 -3.08 2.11
N ALA A 116 8.47 -1.96 1.59
CA ALA A 116 9.84 -1.83 1.07
C ALA A 116 10.89 -1.99 2.18
N ALA A 117 10.66 -1.43 3.37
CA ALA A 117 11.55 -1.59 4.51
C ALA A 117 11.62 -3.06 4.98
N GLN A 118 10.48 -3.74 5.09
CA GLN A 118 10.43 -5.16 5.44
C GLN A 118 11.13 -6.05 4.41
N ALA A 119 10.95 -5.77 3.12
CA ALA A 119 11.62 -6.51 2.05
C ALA A 119 13.14 -6.33 2.08
N ALA A 120 13.62 -5.12 2.41
CA ALA A 120 15.05 -4.86 2.57
C ALA A 120 15.64 -5.63 3.76
N GLU A 121 14.96 -5.62 4.91
CA GLU A 121 15.37 -6.41 6.10
C GLU A 121 15.40 -7.92 5.80
N GLU A 122 14.40 -8.44 5.09
CA GLU A 122 14.35 -9.86 4.70
C GLU A 122 15.46 -10.23 3.70
N GLU A 123 15.82 -9.34 2.77
CA GLU A 123 16.94 -9.53 1.85
C GLU A 123 18.29 -9.55 2.59
N GLU A 124 18.46 -8.72 3.62
CA GLU A 124 19.62 -8.74 4.50
C GLU A 124 19.69 -10.03 5.34
N GLU A 125 18.55 -10.47 5.91
CA GLU A 125 18.45 -11.76 6.63
C GLU A 125 18.79 -12.95 5.71
N LEU A 126 18.33 -12.94 4.45
CA LEU A 126 18.65 -13.97 3.46
C LEU A 126 20.13 -13.96 3.08
N ARG A 127 20.73 -12.79 2.92
CA ARG A 127 22.15 -12.60 2.61
C ARG A 127 23.06 -12.98 3.78
N GLY A 128 22.59 -12.83 5.02
CA GLY A 128 23.31 -13.14 6.26
C GLY A 128 23.25 -14.59 6.73
N GLY A 129 22.49 -15.46 6.04
CA GLY A 129 22.30 -16.86 6.43
C GLY A 129 20.93 -17.11 7.05
N TRP A 130 20.08 -17.81 6.29
CA TRP A 130 18.67 -18.04 6.58
C TRP A 130 18.40 -18.72 7.93
N ARG A 131 17.59 -18.06 8.80
CA ARG A 131 16.95 -18.67 9.97
C ARG A 131 15.44 -18.39 9.96
N PRO A 132 14.56 -19.36 9.66
CA PRO A 132 13.14 -19.12 9.48
C PRO A 132 12.45 -18.72 10.78
N ARG A 133 11.48 -17.79 10.70
CA ARG A 133 10.67 -17.29 11.84
C ARG A 133 10.00 -18.39 12.68
N ALA A 134 9.78 -19.58 12.11
CA ALA A 134 9.29 -20.75 12.83
C ALA A 134 10.17 -21.18 14.03
N GLN A 135 11.47 -20.87 14.00
CA GLN A 135 12.42 -21.23 15.07
C GLN A 135 12.39 -20.25 16.25
N ARG A 136 11.92 -19.00 16.05
CA ARG A 136 11.83 -17.99 17.13
C ARG A 136 10.72 -18.30 18.14
N LEU A 137 9.58 -18.82 17.65
CA LEU A 137 8.43 -19.16 18.51
C LEU A 137 8.72 -20.35 19.44
N ARG A 138 9.58 -21.30 19.02
CA ARG A 138 9.94 -22.49 19.83
C ARG A 138 10.89 -22.16 20.99
N HIS A 139 11.75 -21.15 20.83
CA HIS A 139 12.70 -20.73 21.86
C HIS A 139 12.11 -19.76 22.89
N GLN A 140 11.05 -19.03 22.55
CA GLN A 140 10.37 -18.17 23.53
C GLN A 140 9.57 -18.98 24.57
N GLN A 141 9.08 -20.16 24.20
CA GLN A 141 8.28 -21.02 25.07
C GLN A 141 9.11 -21.94 25.99
N SER A 142 10.42 -22.03 25.78
CA SER A 142 11.34 -22.90 26.52
C SER A 142 12.29 -22.13 27.46
N ARG A 143 12.02 -20.84 27.72
CA ARG A 143 12.75 -20.10 28.76
C ARG A 143 12.31 -20.65 30.13
N PRO A 144 13.17 -21.33 30.90
CA PRO A 144 12.81 -21.73 32.25
C PRO A 144 12.49 -20.47 33.06
N GLN A 145 11.37 -20.50 33.78
CA GLN A 145 11.01 -19.42 34.70
C GLN A 145 12.17 -19.20 35.66
N GLN A 146 12.66 -17.96 35.74
CA GLN A 146 13.70 -17.61 36.70
C GLN A 146 13.15 -17.88 38.11
N PRO A 147 13.93 -18.48 39.03
CA PRO A 147 13.53 -18.60 40.41
C PRO A 147 13.36 -17.19 40.97
N THR A 148 12.21 -16.89 41.54
CA THR A 148 11.96 -15.67 42.30
C THR A 148 13.02 -15.51 43.39
N GLU A 149 13.80 -14.42 43.32
CA GLU A 149 14.76 -14.07 44.37
C GLU A 149 14.02 -13.85 45.70
N PRO A 150 14.51 -14.39 46.83
CA PRO A 150 13.93 -14.14 48.14
C PRO A 150 14.23 -12.70 48.59
N GLN A 151 13.22 -12.03 49.12
CA GLN A 151 13.32 -10.64 49.59
C GLN A 151 14.34 -10.51 50.75
N PRO A 152 15.12 -9.41 50.82
CA PRO A 152 16.02 -9.17 51.93
C PRO A 152 15.24 -8.95 53.23
N GLN A 153 15.56 -9.72 54.27
CA GLN A 153 15.01 -9.56 55.61
C GLN A 153 15.48 -8.23 56.20
N GLU A 154 14.50 -7.40 56.56
CA GLU A 154 14.68 -6.11 57.23
C GLU A 154 15.35 -6.35 58.60
N GLN A 155 16.61 -5.94 58.70
CA GLN A 155 17.41 -6.10 59.91
C GLN A 155 16.94 -5.09 60.94
N GLN A 156 16.08 -5.55 61.84
CA GLN A 156 15.51 -4.78 62.93
C GLN A 156 16.62 -4.40 63.92
N GLN A 157 17.09 -3.15 63.85
CA GLN A 157 18.04 -2.55 64.78
C GLN A 157 17.43 -2.47 66.18
N GLN A 158 18.00 -3.21 67.13
CA GLN A 158 17.78 -3.01 68.56
C GLN A 158 18.72 -1.91 69.05
N PRO A 159 18.26 -0.95 69.88
CA PRO A 159 19.15 0.03 70.51
C PRO A 159 19.92 -0.60 71.69
N PRO A 160 21.11 -0.08 72.04
CA PRO A 160 21.96 -0.65 73.08
C PRO A 160 21.41 -0.39 74.50
N PRO A 161 21.67 -1.28 75.47
CA PRO A 161 21.22 -1.13 76.84
C PRO A 161 22.08 -0.12 77.62
N SER A 162 21.46 0.51 78.63
CA SER A 162 22.13 1.20 79.75
C SER A 162 22.18 0.29 80.97
#